data_AF-A0A7J3B831-F1
#
_entry.id   AF-A0A7J3B831-F1
#
_cell.length_a   1.000
_cell.length_b   1.000
_cell.length_c   1.000
_cell.angle_alpha   90.00
_cell.angle_beta   90.00
_cell.angle_gamma   90.00
#
_symmetry.space_group_name_H-M   'P 1'
#
loop_
_entity.id
_entity.type
_entity.pdbx_description
1 polymer ?
#
loop_
_entity_poly.entity_id
_entity_poly.type
_entity_poly.pdbx_seq_one_letter_code
_entity_poly.pdbx_strand_id
1 'polypeptide(L)'
;MSSKDIGFVGHGGRSIHERVAEYSEGEFSSLPSLELNSQQANECIGLGYGFFSPLEGFLNRNDTELVCNEMSLSDGTLWSIPINLNASYETLKTKGIREGEDIVLTYEKRPLALLSLEEMFDFDLEWMARKVYGTGDQKHPGVRRTLMQKGKFLSGKVELINEPRFRPPYDRFWLTPRQHFELYKMKGWQHIVAHQTRNVPHTGHEWLMKYCWFAANEDLPVDEPRTGVLVSAVIGEKRTGDYIDEAIVLGQAELGNAGYFNPNVFA
;
A
#
# COMPACT_ATOMS: atom_id res chain seq x y z
N MET A 1 21.94 9.50 16.54
CA MET A 1 20.98 8.72 15.75
C MET A 1 19.72 9.54 15.68
N SER A 2 19.31 9.95 14.47
CA SER A 2 18.02 10.62 14.26
C SER A 2 16.92 9.71 14.78
N SER A 3 15.91 10.25 15.45
CA SER A 3 14.78 9.53 16.05
C SER A 3 13.87 8.80 15.04
N LYS A 4 14.26 8.74 13.75
CA LYS A 4 13.50 8.11 12.66
C LYS A 4 13.86 6.64 12.39
N ASP A 5 14.96 6.13 12.94
CA ASP A 5 15.40 4.74 12.73
C ASP A 5 15.09 3.85 13.95
N ILE A 6 13.81 3.71 14.29
CA ILE A 6 13.41 2.61 15.19
C ILE A 6 13.44 1.34 14.34
N GLY A 7 14.36 0.42 14.63
CA GLY A 7 14.57 -0.82 13.87
C GLY A 7 13.33 -1.73 13.88
N PHE A 8 12.45 -1.56 12.90
CA PHE A 8 11.32 -2.44 12.64
C PHE A 8 11.67 -3.36 11.47
N VAL A 9 11.64 -4.66 11.73
CA VAL A 9 11.88 -5.69 10.72
C VAL A 9 10.57 -5.96 9.99
N GLY A 10 10.52 -5.56 8.72
CA GLY A 10 9.46 -5.87 7.78
C GLY A 10 9.66 -7.20 7.08
N HIS A 11 8.92 -7.42 6.01
CA HIS A 11 8.96 -8.64 5.23
C HIS A 11 10.35 -8.89 4.63
N GLY A 12 10.74 -10.15 4.50
CA GLY A 12 12.08 -10.54 4.04
C GLY A 12 13.21 -10.15 5.01
N GLY A 13 12.90 -9.82 6.26
CA GLY A 13 13.92 -9.43 7.25
C GLY A 13 14.51 -8.03 7.05
N ARG A 14 13.90 -7.22 6.18
CA ARG A 14 14.38 -5.87 5.83
C ARG A 14 13.78 -4.83 6.76
N SER A 15 14.54 -3.79 7.09
CA SER A 15 14.01 -2.68 7.86
C SER A 15 12.95 -1.90 7.07
N ILE A 16 11.88 -1.48 7.74
CA ILE A 16 10.88 -0.57 7.17
C ILE A 16 11.41 0.87 7.30
N HIS A 17 11.38 1.62 6.19
CA HIS A 17 11.84 2.99 6.14
C HIS A 17 10.80 3.89 5.47
N GLU A 18 10.48 5.02 6.10
CA GLU A 18 9.65 6.07 5.51
C GLU A 18 10.52 6.96 4.60
N ARG A 19 10.18 7.03 3.33
CA ARG A 19 10.82 7.84 2.26
C ARG A 19 9.95 9.04 2.00
N VAL A 20 9.92 9.94 2.98
CA VAL A 20 9.17 11.21 2.89
C VAL A 20 10.15 12.33 3.14
N ALA A 21 10.32 13.19 2.14
CA ALA A 21 11.17 14.37 2.23
C ALA A 21 10.31 15.63 2.14
N GLU A 22 10.72 16.67 2.88
CA GLU A 22 10.10 17.98 2.83
C GLU A 22 10.68 18.76 1.65
N TYR A 23 9.81 19.32 0.82
CA TYR A 23 10.20 20.09 -0.36
C TYR A 23 9.41 21.37 -0.48
N SER A 24 10.04 22.37 -1.10
CA SER A 24 9.41 23.67 -1.33
C SER A 24 8.61 23.70 -2.64
N GLU A 25 7.60 24.56 -2.70
CA GLU A 25 6.89 24.80 -3.95
C GLU A 25 7.86 25.27 -5.05
N GLY A 26 7.78 24.64 -6.23
CA GLY A 26 8.57 25.01 -7.41
C GLY A 26 9.94 24.32 -7.54
N GLU A 27 10.38 23.57 -6.54
CA GLU A 27 11.67 22.86 -6.51
C GLU A 27 11.86 21.91 -7.71
N PHE A 28 10.77 21.35 -8.20
CA PHE A 28 10.77 20.39 -9.32
C PHE A 28 10.26 20.95 -10.64
N SER A 29 10.15 22.27 -10.77
CA SER A 29 9.58 22.90 -11.96
C SER A 29 10.36 22.63 -13.26
N SER A 30 11.63 22.24 -13.17
CA SER A 30 12.49 21.88 -14.29
C SER A 30 12.46 20.38 -14.65
N LEU A 31 11.91 19.53 -13.77
CA LEU A 31 11.86 18.09 -13.99
C LEU A 31 10.67 17.69 -14.86
N PRO A 32 10.79 16.65 -15.69
CA PRO A 32 9.65 16.09 -16.39
C PRO A 32 8.63 15.53 -15.39
N SER A 33 7.35 15.64 -15.73
CA SER A 33 6.25 15.19 -14.86
C SER A 33 5.34 14.16 -15.52
N LEU A 34 4.91 13.18 -14.72
CA LEU A 34 3.97 12.14 -15.09
C LEU A 34 2.75 12.19 -14.17
N GLU A 35 1.57 12.46 -14.76
CA GLU A 35 0.31 12.42 -14.02
C GLU A 35 -0.13 10.98 -13.79
N LEU A 36 -0.35 10.65 -12.53
CA LEU A 36 -0.78 9.35 -12.04
C LEU A 36 -2.30 9.24 -12.01
N ASN A 37 -2.79 8.01 -12.16
CA ASN A 37 -4.13 7.67 -11.70
C ASN A 37 -4.15 7.41 -10.18
N SER A 38 -5.35 7.27 -9.61
CA SER A 38 -5.53 7.10 -8.16
C SER A 38 -4.87 5.83 -7.60
N GLN A 39 -4.85 4.74 -8.36
CA GLN A 39 -4.18 3.51 -7.92
C GLN A 39 -2.67 3.71 -7.87
N GLN A 40 -2.07 4.27 -8.92
CA GLN A 40 -0.63 4.56 -8.96
C GLN A 40 -0.22 5.53 -7.85
N ALA A 41 -1.07 6.51 -7.54
CA ALA A 41 -0.85 7.43 -6.41
C ALA A 41 -0.83 6.67 -5.07
N ASN A 42 -1.80 5.77 -4.84
CA ASN A 42 -1.83 4.93 -3.65
C ASN A 42 -0.60 4.00 -3.57
N GLU A 43 -0.14 3.47 -4.71
CA GLU A 43 1.07 2.64 -4.77
C GLU A 43 2.31 3.46 -4.39
N CYS A 44 2.42 4.72 -4.84
CA CYS A 44 3.50 5.62 -4.41
C CYS A 44 3.46 5.87 -2.89
N ILE A 45 2.27 6.09 -2.32
CA ILE A 45 2.09 6.23 -0.87
C ILE A 45 2.51 4.96 -0.14
N GLY A 46 2.14 3.79 -0.68
CA GLY A 46 2.50 2.47 -0.16
C GLY A 46 4.01 2.22 -0.14
N LEU A 47 4.69 2.54 -1.25
CA LEU A 47 6.14 2.47 -1.38
C LEU A 47 6.83 3.46 -0.43
N GLY A 48 6.38 4.71 -0.41
CA GLY A 48 6.97 5.78 0.38
C GLY A 48 6.89 5.54 1.89
N TYR A 49 5.77 5.07 2.41
CA TYR A 49 5.64 4.75 3.84
C TYR A 49 6.10 3.34 4.22
N GLY A 50 6.52 2.53 3.25
CA GLY A 50 7.03 1.18 3.50
C GLY A 50 5.96 0.13 3.77
N PHE A 51 4.70 0.36 3.38
CA PHE A 51 3.66 -0.68 3.36
C PHE A 51 4.02 -1.85 2.45
N PHE A 52 4.81 -1.57 1.40
CA PHE A 52 5.31 -2.58 0.47
C PHE A 52 6.73 -3.04 0.77
N SER A 53 7.25 -2.83 1.99
CA SER A 53 8.56 -3.36 2.38
C SER A 53 8.65 -4.86 2.04
N PRO A 54 9.71 -5.31 1.34
CA PRO A 54 11.00 -4.64 1.17
C PRO A 54 11.12 -3.68 -0.04
N LEU A 55 10.06 -3.49 -0.83
CA LEU A 55 10.12 -2.64 -2.01
C LEU A 55 10.40 -1.18 -1.66
N GLU A 56 11.32 -0.56 -2.41
CA GLU A 56 11.66 0.86 -2.30
C GLU A 56 11.14 1.69 -3.48
N GLY A 57 10.51 1.02 -4.46
CA GLY A 57 10.18 1.58 -5.75
C GLY A 57 9.33 0.64 -6.60
N PHE A 58 9.01 1.09 -7.80
CA PHE A 58 8.36 0.23 -8.80
C PHE A 58 9.35 -0.82 -9.32
N LEU A 59 8.86 -2.03 -9.61
CA LEU A 59 9.71 -3.15 -9.97
C LEU A 59 10.38 -2.95 -11.33
N ASN A 60 11.63 -3.42 -11.41
CA ASN A 60 12.36 -3.60 -12.66
C ASN A 60 11.80 -4.78 -13.46
N ARG A 61 12.31 -4.97 -14.68
CA ARG A 61 11.85 -6.05 -15.56
C ARG A 61 12.05 -7.44 -14.93
N ASN A 62 13.21 -7.66 -14.30
CA ASN A 62 13.58 -8.94 -13.73
C ASN A 62 12.69 -9.33 -12.53
N ASP A 63 12.50 -8.42 -11.58
CA ASP A 63 11.62 -8.65 -10.43
C ASP A 63 10.15 -8.76 -10.87
N THR A 64 9.72 -8.01 -11.88
CA THR A 64 8.37 -8.19 -12.45
C THR A 64 8.17 -9.61 -12.98
N GLU A 65 9.14 -10.14 -13.73
CA GLU A 65 9.07 -11.48 -14.30
C GLU A 65 9.11 -12.58 -13.23
N LEU A 66 9.98 -12.43 -12.23
CA LEU A 66 10.08 -13.36 -11.09
C LEU A 66 8.81 -13.35 -10.24
N VAL A 67 8.24 -12.19 -9.94
CA VAL A 67 6.97 -12.11 -9.18
C VAL A 67 5.85 -12.81 -9.94
N CYS A 68 5.77 -12.65 -11.26
CA CYS A 68 4.76 -13.33 -12.07
C CYS A 68 4.95 -14.85 -12.12
N ASN A 69 6.19 -15.35 -12.17
CA ASN A 69 6.47 -16.78 -12.36
C ASN A 69 6.63 -17.58 -11.07
N GLU A 70 7.27 -16.98 -10.08
CA GLU A 70 7.80 -17.67 -8.90
C GLU A 70 7.25 -17.10 -7.60
N MET A 71 6.48 -16.00 -7.67
CA MET A 71 6.02 -15.25 -6.50
C MET A 71 7.19 -14.84 -5.60
N SER A 72 8.30 -14.39 -6.18
CA SER A 72 9.47 -13.93 -5.44
C SER A 72 10.12 -12.72 -6.08
N LEU A 73 10.85 -11.96 -5.26
CA LEU A 73 11.83 -10.98 -5.72
C LEU A 73 13.15 -11.68 -6.04
N SER A 74 14.05 -10.97 -6.71
CA SER A 74 15.40 -11.44 -7.06
C SER A 74 16.26 -11.87 -5.87
N ASP A 75 16.00 -11.35 -4.67
CA ASP A 75 16.68 -11.77 -3.44
C ASP A 75 16.03 -12.98 -2.74
N GLY A 76 15.00 -13.57 -3.35
CA GLY A 76 14.26 -14.72 -2.84
C GLY A 76 13.12 -14.38 -1.87
N THR A 77 12.91 -13.10 -1.56
CA THR A 77 11.77 -12.69 -0.71
C THR A 77 10.45 -13.01 -1.42
N LEU A 78 9.52 -13.70 -0.73
CA LEU A 78 8.19 -14.01 -1.25
C LEU A 78 7.43 -12.73 -1.61
N TRP A 79 6.96 -12.61 -2.85
CA TRP A 79 6.16 -11.47 -3.30
C TRP A 79 5.26 -11.87 -4.48
N SER A 80 3.95 -11.70 -4.35
CA SER A 80 2.99 -12.37 -5.24
C SER A 80 2.32 -11.49 -6.29
N ILE A 81 2.37 -10.16 -6.15
CA ILE A 81 1.69 -9.21 -7.04
C ILE A 81 2.67 -8.13 -7.50
N PRO A 82 2.90 -7.93 -8.81
CA PRO A 82 3.81 -6.88 -9.29
C PRO A 82 3.32 -5.48 -8.92
N ILE A 83 4.20 -4.64 -8.38
CA ILE A 83 3.94 -3.22 -8.12
C ILE A 83 4.67 -2.41 -9.19
N ASN A 84 3.91 -1.98 -10.20
CA ASN A 84 4.44 -1.52 -11.48
C ASN A 84 3.81 -0.19 -11.90
N LEU A 85 4.64 0.74 -12.37
CA LEU A 85 4.21 1.98 -13.00
C LEU A 85 4.35 1.86 -14.51
N ASN A 86 3.38 2.39 -15.28
CA ASN A 86 3.46 2.40 -16.73
C ASN A 86 3.00 3.76 -17.30
N ALA A 87 3.57 4.13 -18.44
CA ALA A 87 3.21 5.34 -19.17
C ALA A 87 3.20 5.10 -20.69
N SER A 88 2.28 5.76 -21.39
CA SER A 88 2.15 5.62 -22.85
C SER A 88 3.40 6.16 -23.57
N TYR A 89 3.75 5.58 -24.72
CA TYR A 89 4.88 6.07 -25.53
C TYR A 89 4.74 7.55 -25.90
N GLU A 90 3.50 8.01 -26.14
CA GLU A 90 3.20 9.42 -26.43
C GLU A 90 3.52 10.31 -25.23
N THR A 91 3.08 9.91 -24.03
CA THR A 91 3.38 10.63 -22.78
C THR A 91 4.88 10.71 -22.55
N LEU A 92 5.59 9.59 -22.69
CA LEU A 92 7.04 9.53 -22.49
C LEU A 92 7.77 10.46 -23.45
N LYS A 93 7.39 10.44 -24.73
CA LYS A 93 7.98 11.30 -25.76
C LYS A 93 7.68 12.78 -25.53
N THR A 94 6.42 13.13 -25.22
CA THR A 94 5.99 14.53 -25.06
C THR A 94 6.56 15.19 -23.82
N LYS A 95 6.73 14.41 -22.74
CA LYS A 95 7.36 14.85 -21.49
C LYS A 95 8.88 14.78 -21.52
N GLY A 96 9.46 14.10 -22.49
CA GLY A 96 10.90 13.95 -22.61
C GLY A 96 11.50 12.99 -21.58
N ILE A 97 10.70 12.06 -21.05
CA ILE A 97 11.10 11.13 -19.98
C ILE A 97 12.11 10.10 -20.50
N ARG A 98 13.22 9.89 -19.77
CA ARG A 98 14.36 9.02 -20.10
C ARG A 98 14.89 8.30 -18.87
N GLU A 99 15.47 7.13 -19.07
CA GLU A 99 16.21 6.41 -18.02
C GLU A 99 17.36 7.25 -17.46
N GLY A 100 17.60 7.13 -16.15
CA GLY A 100 18.68 7.79 -15.43
C GLY A 100 18.37 9.20 -14.93
N GLU A 101 17.11 9.66 -15.01
CA GLU A 101 16.69 10.96 -14.50
C GLU A 101 15.63 10.86 -13.41
N ASP A 102 15.49 11.91 -12.61
CA ASP A 102 14.39 12.03 -11.65
C ASP A 102 13.15 12.59 -12.35
N ILE A 103 12.00 11.95 -12.15
CA ILE A 103 10.71 12.41 -12.65
C ILE A 103 9.77 12.75 -11.51
N VAL A 104 8.96 13.79 -11.70
CA VAL A 104 7.91 14.16 -10.73
C VAL A 104 6.66 13.37 -11.05
N LEU A 105 6.22 12.54 -10.11
CA LEU A 105 4.93 11.91 -10.16
C LEU A 105 3.89 12.85 -9.56
N THR A 106 2.89 13.23 -10.36
CA THR A 106 1.82 14.15 -9.95
C THR A 106 0.50 13.41 -9.80
N TYR A 107 -0.34 13.85 -8.87
CA TYR A 107 -1.72 13.36 -8.72
C TYR A 107 -2.64 14.56 -8.50
N GLU A 108 -3.73 14.62 -9.27
CA GLU A 108 -4.61 15.79 -9.34
C GLU A 108 -3.84 17.09 -9.63
N LYS A 109 -2.83 16.99 -10.51
CA LYS A 109 -1.92 18.08 -10.90
C LYS A 109 -1.05 18.64 -9.77
N ARG A 110 -0.91 17.93 -8.65
CA ARG A 110 -0.02 18.29 -7.54
C ARG A 110 1.15 17.30 -7.47
N PRO A 111 2.39 17.75 -7.18
CA PRO A 111 3.50 16.84 -6.90
C PRO A 111 3.16 15.91 -5.74
N LEU A 112 3.37 14.60 -5.94
CA LEU A 112 3.13 13.56 -4.94
C LEU A 112 4.42 12.84 -4.57
N ALA A 113 5.24 12.49 -5.56
CA ALA A 113 6.46 11.74 -5.35
C ALA A 113 7.52 12.07 -6.40
N LEU A 114 8.79 11.82 -6.07
CA LEU A 114 9.86 11.65 -7.02
C LEU A 114 10.03 10.18 -7.34
N LEU A 115 10.28 9.90 -8.62
CA LEU A 115 10.77 8.61 -9.08
C LEU A 115 12.16 8.82 -9.68
N SER A 116 13.18 8.24 -9.05
CA SER A 116 14.50 8.10 -9.65
C SER A 116 14.43 6.96 -10.67
N LEU A 117 14.22 7.31 -11.94
CA LEU A 117 13.91 6.37 -13.01
C LEU A 117 15.17 5.61 -13.43
N GLU A 118 15.17 4.29 -13.21
CA GLU A 118 16.32 3.42 -13.46
C GLU A 118 16.18 2.63 -14.77
N GLU A 119 14.98 2.14 -15.07
CA GLU A 119 14.71 1.28 -16.23
C GLU A 119 13.33 1.56 -16.85
N MET A 120 13.26 1.52 -18.18
CA MET A 120 12.05 1.63 -18.98
C MET A 120 11.89 0.42 -19.91
N PHE A 121 10.98 -0.51 -19.58
CA PHE A 121 10.86 -1.78 -20.30
C PHE A 121 9.46 -2.03 -20.88
N ASP A 122 9.40 -2.88 -21.91
CA ASP A 122 8.14 -3.41 -22.44
C ASP A 122 7.84 -4.78 -21.80
N PHE A 123 6.57 -5.13 -21.68
CA PHE A 123 6.15 -6.38 -21.05
C PHE A 123 4.90 -6.97 -21.71
N ASP A 124 4.81 -8.30 -21.76
CA ASP A 124 3.63 -9.01 -22.26
C ASP A 124 2.52 -8.98 -21.20
N LEU A 125 1.54 -8.10 -21.41
CA LEU A 125 0.41 -7.89 -20.50
C LEU A 125 -0.53 -9.11 -20.43
N GLU A 126 -0.69 -9.85 -21.53
CA GLU A 126 -1.54 -11.04 -21.52
C GLU A 126 -0.89 -12.17 -20.74
N TRP A 127 0.42 -12.34 -20.91
CA TRP A 127 1.20 -13.28 -20.13
C TRP A 127 1.19 -12.90 -18.65
N MET A 128 1.43 -11.63 -18.32
CA MET A 128 1.37 -11.12 -16.95
C MET A 128 0.01 -11.42 -16.32
N ALA A 129 -1.08 -11.09 -17.01
CA ALA A 129 -2.43 -11.29 -16.50
C ALA A 129 -2.72 -12.78 -16.21
N ARG A 130 -2.36 -13.69 -17.12
CA ARG A 130 -2.55 -15.13 -16.92
C ARG A 130 -1.74 -15.65 -15.74
N LYS A 131 -0.50 -15.18 -15.58
CA LYS A 131 0.41 -15.60 -14.52
C LYS A 131 -0.04 -15.11 -13.15
N VAL A 132 -0.39 -13.84 -13.03
CA VAL A 132 -0.77 -13.21 -11.76
C VAL A 132 -2.17 -13.64 -11.32
N TYR A 133 -3.14 -13.73 -12.23
CA TYR A 133 -4.55 -13.98 -11.88
C TYR A 133 -5.01 -15.42 -12.13
N GLY A 134 -4.17 -16.28 -12.72
CA GLY A 134 -4.53 -17.64 -13.11
C GLY A 134 -5.54 -17.74 -14.26
N THR A 135 -5.89 -16.61 -14.90
CA THR A 135 -6.85 -16.55 -16.00
C THR A 135 -6.54 -15.38 -16.94
N GLY A 136 -6.96 -15.49 -18.20
CA GLY A 136 -6.95 -14.41 -19.19
C GLY A 136 -8.34 -13.81 -19.45
N ASP A 137 -9.37 -14.18 -18.67
CA ASP A 137 -10.74 -13.67 -18.86
C ASP A 137 -10.84 -12.19 -18.48
N GLN A 138 -11.17 -11.34 -19.44
CA GLN A 138 -11.35 -9.90 -19.24
C GLN A 138 -12.55 -9.54 -18.34
N LYS A 139 -13.42 -10.50 -18.00
CA LYS A 139 -14.42 -10.31 -16.93
C LYS A 139 -13.77 -10.22 -15.55
N HIS A 140 -12.57 -10.79 -15.37
CA HIS A 140 -11.82 -10.65 -14.14
C HIS A 140 -11.30 -9.19 -14.02
N PRO A 141 -11.62 -8.46 -12.94
CA PRO A 141 -11.26 -7.04 -12.82
C PRO A 141 -9.75 -6.79 -12.93
N GLY A 142 -8.93 -7.67 -12.33
CA GLY A 142 -7.47 -7.58 -12.41
C GLY A 142 -6.94 -7.77 -13.83
N VAL A 143 -7.47 -8.76 -14.57
CA VAL A 143 -7.04 -9.03 -15.95
C VAL A 143 -7.36 -7.83 -16.83
N ARG A 144 -8.59 -7.34 -16.74
CA ARG A 144 -9.03 -6.16 -17.51
C ARG A 144 -8.12 -4.96 -17.23
N ARG A 145 -7.76 -4.73 -15.96
CA ARG A 145 -6.90 -3.63 -15.55
C ARG A 145 -5.49 -3.75 -16.15
N THR A 146 -4.85 -4.91 -16.03
CA THR A 146 -3.52 -5.14 -16.60
C THR A 146 -3.52 -4.94 -18.11
N LEU A 147 -4.52 -5.46 -18.83
CA LEU A 147 -4.62 -5.31 -20.28
C LEU A 147 -4.94 -3.88 -20.75
N MET A 148 -5.43 -3.01 -19.86
CA MET A 148 -5.64 -1.59 -20.16
C MET A 148 -4.36 -0.75 -20.03
N GLN A 149 -3.29 -1.30 -19.44
CA GLN A 149 -2.00 -0.63 -19.37
C GLN A 149 -1.44 -0.40 -20.78
N LYS A 150 -0.72 0.71 -20.96
CA LYS A 150 -0.18 1.13 -22.25
C LYS A 150 1.25 1.63 -22.11
N GLY A 151 2.04 1.40 -23.16
CA GLY A 151 3.40 1.90 -23.29
C GLY A 151 4.40 1.12 -22.45
N LYS A 152 5.39 1.82 -21.90
CA LYS A 152 6.49 1.22 -21.15
C LYS A 152 6.20 1.22 -19.66
N PHE A 153 6.74 0.21 -18.99
CA PHE A 153 6.88 0.16 -17.55
C PHE A 153 8.07 1.00 -17.11
N LEU A 154 7.94 1.66 -15.97
CA LEU A 154 8.92 2.57 -15.38
C LEU A 154 9.31 2.02 -14.02
N SER A 155 10.58 1.65 -13.87
CA SER A 155 11.17 1.13 -12.64
C SER A 155 12.03 2.20 -11.98
N GLY A 156 12.04 2.21 -10.66
CA GLY A 156 12.87 3.15 -9.92
C GLY A 156 12.39 3.37 -8.51
N LYS A 157 13.26 3.97 -7.70
CA LYS A 157 12.97 4.27 -6.29
C LYS A 157 11.97 5.41 -6.17
N VAL A 158 11.07 5.30 -5.20
CA VAL A 158 10.01 6.28 -4.94
C VAL A 158 10.29 6.98 -3.61
N GLU A 159 10.24 8.31 -3.64
CA GLU A 159 10.29 9.18 -2.46
C GLU A 159 9.10 10.13 -2.49
N LEU A 160 8.31 10.18 -1.41
CA LEU A 160 7.17 11.07 -1.29
C LEU A 160 7.61 12.51 -1.09
N ILE A 161 6.92 13.40 -1.81
CA ILE A 161 7.09 14.85 -1.72
C ILE A 161 6.10 15.35 -0.68
N ASN A 162 6.61 15.71 0.50
CA ASN A 162 5.82 16.07 1.68
C ASN A 162 4.88 14.94 2.14
N GLU A 163 4.33 15.07 3.34
CA GLU A 163 3.33 14.12 3.84
C GLU A 163 2.00 14.28 3.06
N PRO A 164 1.42 13.20 2.51
CA PRO A 164 0.10 13.24 1.90
C PRO A 164 -0.97 13.70 2.90
N ARG A 165 -1.87 14.56 2.45
CA ARG A 165 -2.98 15.06 3.27
C ARG A 165 -4.25 14.28 2.97
N PHE A 166 -4.77 13.59 3.98
CA PHE A 166 -6.04 12.90 3.91
C PHE A 166 -7.19 13.79 4.37
N ARG A 167 -8.42 13.48 3.93
CA ARG A 167 -9.59 14.32 4.17
C ARG A 167 -10.10 14.16 5.61
N PRO A 168 -10.23 15.25 6.39
CA PRO A 168 -10.91 15.21 7.68
C PRO A 168 -12.41 14.90 7.55
N PRO A 169 -13.02 14.18 8.51
CA PRO A 169 -12.44 13.64 9.75
C PRO A 169 -11.85 12.22 9.60
N TYR A 170 -11.64 11.74 8.37
CA TYR A 170 -11.23 10.36 8.09
C TYR A 170 -9.72 10.14 8.14
N ASP A 171 -8.95 11.22 8.06
CA ASP A 171 -7.52 11.25 8.30
C ASP A 171 -7.10 10.59 9.62
N ARG A 172 -7.96 10.65 10.65
CA ARG A 172 -7.73 9.95 11.93
C ARG A 172 -7.60 8.42 11.83
N PHE A 173 -8.08 7.81 10.74
CA PHE A 173 -7.99 6.36 10.51
C PHE A 173 -6.75 5.96 9.71
N TRP A 174 -5.98 6.93 9.22
CA TRP A 174 -4.77 6.67 8.45
C TRP A 174 -3.57 6.65 9.39
N LEU A 175 -2.94 5.48 9.50
CA LEU A 175 -1.70 5.30 10.25
C LEU A 175 -0.64 4.68 9.34
N THR A 176 0.58 5.20 9.36
CA THR A 176 1.74 4.58 8.68
C THR A 176 2.15 3.29 9.39
N PRO A 177 2.97 2.42 8.77
CA PRO A 177 3.49 1.24 9.46
C PRO A 177 4.21 1.59 10.77
N ARG A 178 4.99 2.68 10.78
CA ARG A 178 5.65 3.19 12.01
C ARG A 178 4.64 3.56 13.09
N GLN A 179 3.60 4.32 12.74
CA GLN A 179 2.55 4.74 13.69
C GLN A 179 1.75 3.56 14.24
N HIS A 180 1.51 2.52 13.43
CA HIS A 180 0.94 1.27 13.91
C HIS A 180 1.81 0.61 14.98
N PHE A 181 3.13 0.53 14.77
CA PHE A 181 4.03 -0.01 15.79
C PHE A 181 4.07 0.81 17.07
N GLU A 182 4.01 2.14 16.97
CA GLU A 182 3.89 3.03 18.12
C GLU A 182 2.60 2.75 18.89
N LEU A 183 1.48 2.59 18.19
CA LEU A 183 0.19 2.21 18.76
C LEU A 183 0.28 0.87 19.50
N TYR A 184 0.89 -0.15 18.90
CA TYR A 184 1.03 -1.48 19.53
C TYR A 184 1.83 -1.41 20.82
N LYS A 185 2.94 -0.64 20.82
CA LYS A 185 3.75 -0.41 22.03
C LYS A 185 2.96 0.33 23.10
N MET A 186 2.22 1.38 22.73
CA MET A 186 1.38 2.12 23.66
C MET A 186 0.28 1.25 24.27
N LYS A 187 -0.28 0.33 23.50
CA LYS A 187 -1.31 -0.62 23.96
C LYS A 187 -0.74 -1.83 24.71
N GLY A 188 0.58 -2.03 24.72
CA GLY A 188 1.21 -3.22 25.30
C GLY A 188 0.92 -4.51 24.53
N TRP A 189 0.55 -4.42 23.25
CA TRP A 189 0.22 -5.57 22.43
C TRP A 189 1.46 -6.38 22.05
N GLN A 190 1.40 -7.68 22.31
CA GLN A 190 2.38 -8.70 21.93
C GLN A 190 1.89 -9.49 20.71
N HIS A 191 0.59 -9.79 20.67
CA HIS A 191 -0.07 -10.46 19.56
C HIS A 191 -1.05 -9.51 18.87
N ILE A 192 -1.10 -9.53 17.54
CA ILE A 192 -1.99 -8.68 16.75
C ILE A 192 -2.70 -9.55 15.72
N VAL A 193 -4.03 -9.55 15.77
CA VAL A 193 -4.90 -10.15 14.74
C VAL A 193 -5.32 -9.04 13.79
N ALA A 194 -4.85 -9.10 12.54
CA ALA A 194 -5.26 -8.16 11.50
C ALA A 194 -6.52 -8.67 10.76
N HIS A 195 -7.61 -7.91 10.84
CA HIS A 195 -8.84 -8.15 10.08
C HIS A 195 -8.89 -7.22 8.88
N GLN A 196 -8.57 -7.76 7.70
CA GLN A 196 -8.73 -7.05 6.43
C GLN A 196 -10.20 -7.04 6.02
N THR A 197 -10.73 -5.86 5.69
CA THR A 197 -12.13 -5.74 5.23
C THR A 197 -12.30 -4.64 4.20
N ARG A 198 -13.34 -4.79 3.37
CA ARG A 198 -13.85 -3.73 2.49
C ARG A 198 -15.35 -3.52 2.67
N ASN A 199 -15.92 -4.08 3.74
CA ASN A 199 -17.35 -4.13 4.01
C ASN A 199 -17.66 -3.52 5.37
N VAL A 200 -18.89 -3.03 5.52
CA VAL A 200 -19.44 -2.67 6.83
C VAL A 200 -19.46 -3.90 7.75
N PRO A 201 -19.30 -3.70 9.08
CA PRO A 201 -19.34 -4.81 10.00
C PRO A 201 -20.75 -5.41 10.13
N HIS A 202 -20.78 -6.69 10.46
CA HIS A 202 -21.96 -7.42 10.89
C HIS A 202 -21.53 -8.49 11.92
N THR A 203 -22.48 -9.15 12.56
CA THR A 203 -22.22 -10.12 13.65
C THR A 203 -21.25 -11.23 13.25
N GLY A 204 -21.27 -11.68 11.99
CA GLY A 204 -20.27 -12.62 11.47
C GLY A 204 -18.82 -12.12 11.52
N HIS A 205 -18.56 -10.85 11.17
CA HIS A 205 -17.23 -10.26 11.26
C HIS A 205 -16.81 -10.12 12.73
N GLU A 206 -17.72 -9.65 13.58
CA GLU A 206 -17.49 -9.52 15.02
C GLU A 206 -17.10 -10.86 15.66
N TRP A 207 -17.88 -11.91 15.39
CA TRP A 207 -17.61 -13.24 15.91
C TRP A 207 -16.23 -13.75 15.47
N LEU A 208 -15.88 -13.58 14.18
CA LEU A 208 -14.60 -14.02 13.65
C LEU A 208 -13.43 -13.28 14.32
N MET A 209 -13.54 -11.95 14.46
CA MET A 209 -12.51 -11.15 15.13
C MET A 209 -12.32 -11.58 16.59
N LYS A 210 -13.40 -11.80 17.34
CA LYS A 210 -13.34 -12.26 18.73
C LYS A 210 -12.77 -13.67 18.84
N TYR A 211 -13.19 -14.58 17.97
CA TYR A 211 -12.68 -15.95 17.94
C TYR A 211 -11.16 -15.97 17.68
N CYS A 212 -10.70 -15.26 16.66
CA CYS A 212 -9.28 -15.14 16.35
C CYS A 212 -8.50 -14.47 17.49
N TRP A 213 -9.09 -13.46 18.14
CA TRP A 213 -8.49 -12.85 19.33
C TRP A 213 -8.29 -13.86 20.45
N PHE A 214 -9.31 -14.65 20.81
CA PHE A 214 -9.18 -15.69 21.84
C PHE A 214 -8.13 -16.74 21.47
N ALA A 215 -8.11 -17.17 20.20
CA ALA A 215 -7.14 -18.13 19.71
C ALA A 215 -5.70 -17.59 19.78
N ALA A 216 -5.49 -16.31 19.41
CA ALA A 216 -4.17 -15.68 19.48
C ALA A 216 -3.79 -15.27 20.91
N ASN A 217 -4.76 -15.05 21.79
CA ASN A 217 -4.48 -14.66 23.17
C ASN A 217 -3.94 -15.85 23.99
N GLU A 218 -4.30 -17.08 23.64
CA GLU A 218 -3.81 -18.30 24.30
C GLU A 218 -3.93 -18.20 25.84
N ASP A 219 -2.82 -18.33 26.55
CA ASP A 219 -2.74 -18.29 28.02
C ASP A 219 -2.54 -16.86 28.59
N LEU A 220 -2.55 -15.82 27.74
CA LEU A 220 -2.38 -14.44 28.20
C LEU A 220 -3.60 -13.96 29.02
N PRO A 221 -3.41 -13.10 30.03
CA PRO A 221 -4.51 -12.58 30.84
C PRO A 221 -5.53 -11.79 30.01
N VAL A 222 -6.82 -11.93 30.35
CA VAL A 222 -7.93 -11.22 29.68
C VAL A 222 -8.22 -9.87 30.35
N ASP A 223 -7.87 -9.73 31.62
CA ASP A 223 -8.01 -8.51 32.42
C ASP A 223 -6.90 -7.47 32.16
N GLU A 224 -5.72 -7.91 31.71
CA GLU A 224 -4.64 -7.07 31.17
C GLU A 224 -4.35 -7.47 29.71
N PRO A 225 -5.15 -7.00 28.73
CA PRO A 225 -5.05 -7.47 27.35
C PRO A 225 -3.69 -7.16 26.72
N ARG A 226 -3.02 -8.21 26.23
CA ARG A 226 -1.77 -8.13 25.45
C ARG A 226 -1.96 -8.59 24.01
N THR A 227 -3.18 -8.91 23.62
CA THR A 227 -3.57 -9.25 22.26
C THR A 227 -4.47 -8.14 21.73
N GLY A 228 -4.22 -7.71 20.49
CA GLY A 228 -5.03 -6.73 19.80
C GLY A 228 -5.73 -7.29 18.56
N VAL A 229 -6.83 -6.65 18.18
CA VAL A 229 -7.46 -6.75 16.87
C VAL A 229 -7.23 -5.42 16.17
N LEU A 230 -6.59 -5.48 15.00
CA LEU A 230 -6.42 -4.36 14.09
C LEU A 230 -7.42 -4.51 12.94
N VAL A 231 -8.34 -3.58 12.77
CA VAL A 231 -9.21 -3.55 11.60
C VAL A 231 -8.55 -2.74 10.48
N SER A 232 -8.07 -3.45 9.46
CA SER A 232 -7.50 -2.83 8.26
C SER A 232 -8.60 -2.72 7.20
N ALA A 233 -9.19 -1.53 7.10
CA ALA A 233 -10.21 -1.24 6.11
C ALA A 233 -9.56 -0.79 4.79
N VAL A 234 -9.86 -1.51 3.70
CA VAL A 234 -9.46 -1.12 2.35
C VAL A 234 -10.28 0.08 1.90
N ILE A 235 -9.60 1.20 1.73
CA ILE A 235 -10.13 2.41 1.10
C ILE A 235 -9.60 2.54 -0.34
N GLY A 236 -10.36 3.18 -1.23
CA GLY A 236 -9.98 3.34 -2.64
C GLY A 236 -10.89 2.61 -3.63
N GLU A 237 -10.34 2.15 -4.77
CA GLU A 237 -11.16 1.66 -5.89
C GLU A 237 -12.06 0.48 -5.48
N LYS A 238 -13.36 0.65 -5.71
CA LYS A 238 -14.43 -0.29 -5.33
C LYS A 238 -15.04 -0.98 -6.54
N ARG A 239 -15.63 -2.16 -6.33
CA ARG A 239 -16.53 -2.77 -7.31
C ARG A 239 -17.89 -2.10 -7.27
N THR A 240 -18.60 -2.12 -8.39
CA THR A 240 -20.01 -1.70 -8.43
C THR A 240 -20.82 -2.51 -7.41
N GLY A 241 -21.45 -1.82 -6.46
CA GLY A 241 -22.22 -2.44 -5.37
C GLY A 241 -21.49 -2.55 -4.03
N ASP A 242 -20.19 -2.24 -3.96
CA ASP A 242 -19.47 -2.15 -2.69
C ASP A 242 -19.91 -0.89 -1.89
N TYR A 243 -19.73 -0.92 -0.58
CA TYR A 243 -19.98 0.22 0.31
C TYR A 243 -18.97 1.35 0.07
N ILE A 244 -19.42 2.59 0.29
CA ILE A 244 -18.53 3.77 0.30
C ILE A 244 -17.55 3.68 1.47
N ASP A 245 -16.37 4.29 1.31
CA ASP A 245 -15.28 4.23 2.30
C ASP A 245 -15.72 4.73 3.68
N GLU A 246 -16.50 5.81 3.71
CA GLU A 246 -17.01 6.41 4.94
C GLU A 246 -17.90 5.45 5.73
N ALA A 247 -18.77 4.70 5.06
CA ALA A 247 -19.66 3.74 5.71
C ALA A 247 -18.86 2.58 6.33
N ILE A 248 -17.79 2.15 5.65
CA ILE A 248 -16.93 1.06 6.12
C ILE A 248 -16.16 1.52 7.35
N VAL A 249 -15.36 2.59 7.25
CA VAL A 249 -14.48 3.01 8.35
C VAL A 249 -15.26 3.48 9.57
N LEU A 250 -16.37 4.20 9.38
CA LEU A 250 -17.22 4.64 10.50
C LEU A 250 -17.96 3.46 11.13
N GLY A 251 -18.46 2.53 10.33
CA GLY A 251 -19.13 1.34 10.84
C GLY A 251 -18.19 0.47 11.68
N GLN A 252 -16.96 0.22 11.19
CA GLN A 252 -15.96 -0.53 11.93
C GLN A 252 -15.56 0.18 13.22
N ALA A 253 -15.32 1.49 13.18
CA ALA A 253 -14.99 2.28 14.37
C ALA A 253 -16.10 2.24 15.43
N GLU A 254 -17.37 2.19 15.00
CA GLU A 254 -18.51 2.16 15.92
C GLU A 254 -18.57 0.88 16.75
N LEU A 255 -17.99 -0.23 16.28
CA LEU A 255 -17.85 -1.44 17.11
C LEU A 255 -17.04 -1.16 18.38
N GLY A 256 -15.99 -0.35 18.28
CA GLY A 256 -15.20 0.11 19.43
C GLY A 256 -15.99 1.11 20.29
N ASN A 257 -16.58 2.13 19.67
CA ASN A 257 -17.29 3.20 20.39
C ASN A 257 -18.51 2.69 21.18
N ALA A 258 -19.26 1.76 20.60
CA ALA A 258 -20.44 1.17 21.21
C ALA A 258 -20.12 0.03 22.20
N GLY A 259 -18.84 -0.27 22.43
CA GLY A 259 -18.41 -1.25 23.43
C GLY A 259 -18.56 -2.72 23.02
N TYR A 260 -18.69 -3.03 21.72
CA TYR A 260 -18.65 -4.42 21.25
C TYR A 260 -17.27 -5.05 21.44
N PHE A 261 -16.23 -4.22 21.50
CA PHE A 261 -14.87 -4.59 21.86
C PHE A 261 -14.34 -3.72 23.01
N ASN A 262 -13.45 -4.30 23.82
CA ASN A 262 -12.70 -3.54 24.81
C ASN A 262 -11.78 -2.53 24.09
N PRO A 263 -11.75 -1.24 24.50
CA PRO A 263 -10.87 -0.23 23.88
C PRO A 263 -9.38 -0.57 23.90
N ASN A 264 -8.93 -1.42 24.84
CA ASN A 264 -7.55 -1.90 24.91
C ASN A 264 -7.29 -3.10 24.00
N VAL A 265 -8.31 -3.67 23.36
CA VAL A 265 -8.23 -4.82 22.46
C VAL A 265 -8.41 -4.42 21.00
N PHE A 266 -9.09 -3.30 20.70
CA PHE A 266 -9.52 -2.99 19.34
C PHE A 266 -8.94 -1.66 18.84
N ALA A 267 -8.46 -1.65 17.59
CA ALA A 267 -7.94 -0.49 16.88
C ALA A 267 -8.37 -0.49 15.41
#